data_AF-A0A852V5W0-F1
#
_entry.id   AF-A0A852V5W0-F1
#
_cell.length_a   1.000
_cell.length_b   1.000
_cell.length_c   1.000
_cell.angle_alpha   90.00
_cell.angle_beta   90.00
_cell.angle_gamma   90.00
#
_symmetry.space_group_name_H-M   'P 1'
#
loop_
_entity.id
_entity.type
_entity.pdbx_description
1 polymer ?
#
loop_
_entity_poly.entity_id
_entity_poly.type
_entity_poly.pdbx_seq_one_letter_code
_entity_poly.pdbx_strand_id
1 'polypeptide(L)'
;MIFASEVLVVTGPALVADLRLLTEVADREFAALGVQGRVSPAADLPAFRDALESPGPVVAVPGSDPEARALFAGHPRAVWVDLTKPAAPGDRFPPPASGPGATYLYGRGVGGLTWAIRHAVHRMRWPARRVPYGEHPDQWAEVRLPEGGDAGRAPVAVLLHGGYWRSVWGADLMDALCVDLAGRGFAAWNLEYRRPDLHGWAATTEDVARGVALAAGDAPGPVVLIGHSAGGQLALRAAADDRRVTLAVSLAGVVDLVEGERRHLGDGAVEAALGGTADEAPGTYRDSSPMERLPLGVPQLVVQGGGDNLDLLDLGRRYARAAQDAGDDVTYLEMSGGHFDVIDAASPIWRATAGAITGRVFPSGRSS
;
A
#
# COMPACT_ATOMS: atom_id res chain seq x y z
N MET A 1 -12.10 20.34 -5.88
CA MET A 1 -12.53 21.03 -4.64
C MET A 1 -11.28 21.32 -3.82
N ILE A 2 -10.95 22.59 -3.54
CA ILE A 2 -9.81 22.93 -2.67
C ILE A 2 -10.30 22.76 -1.23
N PHE A 3 -9.85 21.70 -0.56
CA PHE A 3 -10.11 21.54 0.86
C PHE A 3 -9.32 22.61 1.61
N ALA A 4 -10.02 23.61 2.14
CA ALA A 4 -9.45 24.76 2.85
C ALA A 4 -8.96 24.43 4.27
N SER A 5 -8.79 23.15 4.60
CA SER A 5 -8.41 22.73 5.95
C SER A 5 -6.92 22.46 6.02
N GLU A 6 -6.23 23.17 6.90
CA GLU A 6 -4.82 22.96 7.23
C GLU A 6 -4.60 21.56 7.83
N VAL A 7 -3.50 20.90 7.46
CA VAL A 7 -3.07 19.62 8.07
C VAL A 7 -2.38 19.90 9.40
N LEU A 8 -2.88 19.31 10.48
CA LEU A 8 -2.28 19.43 11.80
C LEU A 8 -1.46 18.18 12.11
N VAL A 9 -0.17 18.34 12.39
CA VAL A 9 0.63 17.33 13.08
C VAL A 9 0.72 17.75 14.55
N VAL A 10 0.09 16.99 15.44
CA VAL A 10 0.17 17.24 16.88
C VAL A 10 1.10 16.22 17.55
N THR A 11 2.04 16.70 18.35
CA THR A 11 2.90 15.83 19.16
C THR A 11 2.47 15.86 20.62
N GLY A 12 2.33 14.68 21.23
CA GLY A 12 1.93 14.54 22.62
C GLY A 12 3.02 14.89 23.63
N PRO A 13 2.66 14.95 24.92
CA PRO A 13 3.63 15.12 26.00
C PRO A 13 4.61 13.93 26.03
N ALA A 14 5.82 14.14 26.56
CA ALA A 14 6.87 13.13 26.61
C ALA A 14 7.26 12.53 25.24
N LEU A 15 7.18 13.32 24.17
CA LEU A 15 7.76 12.95 22.87
C LEU A 15 9.28 12.76 23.00
N VAL A 16 9.78 11.60 22.58
CA VAL A 16 11.22 11.30 22.49
C VAL A 16 11.65 11.33 21.01
N ALA A 17 11.70 12.52 20.44
CA ALA A 17 12.18 12.79 19.09
C ALA A 17 12.60 14.25 18.94
N ASP A 18 13.47 14.56 17.97
CA ASP A 18 13.81 15.94 17.64
C ASP A 18 12.64 16.62 16.93
N LEU A 19 12.01 17.59 17.60
CA LEU A 19 10.88 18.35 17.07
C LEU A 19 11.26 19.14 15.80
N ARG A 20 12.51 19.61 15.67
CA ARG A 20 12.97 20.31 14.46
C ARG A 20 12.96 19.36 13.27
N LEU A 21 13.49 18.15 13.44
CA LEU A 21 13.45 17.12 12.40
C LEU A 21 12.02 16.73 12.03
N LEU A 22 11.12 16.56 13.02
CA LEU A 22 9.71 16.27 12.72
C LEU A 22 9.06 17.41 11.92
N THR A 23 9.39 18.65 12.24
CA THR A 23 8.91 19.84 11.52
C THR A 23 9.47 19.88 10.10
N GLU A 24 10.77 19.66 9.91
CA GLU A 24 11.40 19.59 8.58
C GLU A 24 10.78 18.50 7.69
N VAL A 25 10.53 17.31 8.26
CA VAL A 25 9.86 16.22 7.55
C VAL A 25 8.43 16.63 7.18
N ALA A 26 7.68 17.19 8.12
CA ALA A 26 6.30 17.60 7.87
C ALA A 26 6.20 18.70 6.81
N ASP A 27 7.02 19.75 6.92
CA ASP A 27 7.05 20.87 5.97
C ASP A 27 7.41 20.41 4.56
N ARG A 28 8.38 19.48 4.43
CA ARG A 28 8.71 18.89 3.14
C ARG A 28 7.53 18.14 2.53
N GLU A 29 6.79 17.36 3.32
CA GLU A 29 5.62 16.64 2.81
C GLU A 29 4.45 17.57 2.52
N PHE A 30 4.22 18.62 3.32
CA PHE A 30 3.22 19.64 3.03
C PHE A 30 3.52 20.34 1.69
N ALA A 31 4.78 20.73 1.47
CA ALA A 31 5.24 21.33 0.22
C ALA A 31 5.10 20.37 -0.97
N ALA A 32 5.54 19.12 -0.83
CA ALA A 32 5.45 18.09 -1.87
C ALA A 32 4.01 17.78 -2.26
N LEU A 33 3.10 17.77 -1.28
CA LEU A 33 1.68 17.59 -1.51
C LEU A 33 1.00 18.89 -1.98
N GLY A 34 1.59 20.07 -1.78
CA GLY A 34 0.94 21.34 -2.09
C GLY A 34 -0.23 21.64 -1.16
N VAL A 35 -0.10 21.34 0.12
CA VAL A 35 -1.10 21.63 1.17
C VAL A 35 -0.52 22.59 2.23
N GLN A 36 -1.39 23.30 2.93
CA GLN A 36 -1.00 24.03 4.13
C GLN A 36 -1.00 23.08 5.32
N GLY A 37 -0.01 23.20 6.20
CA GLY A 37 0.08 22.38 7.40
C GLY A 37 0.97 23.00 8.45
N ARG A 38 0.84 22.52 9.69
CA ARG A 38 1.67 22.95 10.83
C ARG A 38 1.96 21.80 11.78
N VAL A 39 3.12 21.87 12.43
CA VAL A 39 3.47 21.00 13.57
C VAL A 39 3.21 21.76 14.87
N SER A 40 2.45 21.16 15.78
CA SER A 40 2.05 21.76 17.05
C SER A 40 2.38 20.83 18.22
N PRO A 41 3.39 21.13 19.04
CA PRO A 41 3.61 20.39 20.28
C PRO A 41 2.53 20.71 21.31
N ALA A 42 1.87 19.69 21.84
CA ALA A 42 0.95 19.85 22.96
C ALA A 42 1.73 19.97 24.27
N ALA A 43 1.37 20.97 25.10
CA ALA A 43 2.02 21.20 26.38
C ALA A 43 1.68 20.11 27.41
N ASP A 44 0.47 19.54 27.31
CA ASP A 44 -0.08 18.53 28.22
C ASP A 44 -1.13 17.66 27.50
N LEU A 45 -1.69 16.69 28.22
CA LEU A 45 -2.70 15.77 27.70
C LEU A 45 -4.01 16.48 27.29
N PRO A 46 -4.58 17.42 28.07
CA PRO A 46 -5.73 18.20 27.63
C PRO A 46 -5.50 18.92 26.29
N ALA A 47 -4.37 19.62 26.12
CA ALA A 47 -4.04 20.30 24.87
C ALA A 47 -3.89 19.31 23.70
N PHE A 48 -3.33 18.13 23.96
CA PHE A 48 -3.25 17.07 22.95
C PHE A 48 -4.63 16.57 22.53
N ARG A 49 -5.53 16.34 23.49
CA ARG A 49 -6.92 15.91 23.23
C ARG A 49 -7.68 16.95 22.41
N ASP A 50 -7.58 18.23 22.78
CA ASP A 50 -8.27 19.31 22.06
C ASP A 50 -7.77 19.44 20.61
N ALA A 51 -6.48 19.22 20.38
CA ALA A 51 -5.89 19.24 19.04
C ALA A 51 -6.43 18.11 18.13
N LEU A 52 -6.77 16.94 18.68
CA LEU A 52 -7.34 15.81 17.94
C LEU A 52 -8.73 16.11 17.35
N GLU A 53 -9.45 17.08 17.92
CA GLU A 53 -10.77 17.51 17.44
C GLU A 53 -10.70 18.57 16.33
N SER A 54 -9.50 18.87 15.83
CA SER A 54 -9.32 19.83 14.75
C SER A 54 -10.15 19.46 13.50
N PRO A 55 -10.75 20.44 12.80
CA PRO A 55 -11.67 20.16 11.69
C PRO A 55 -10.98 19.55 10.46
N GLY A 56 -9.67 19.80 10.28
CA GLY A 56 -8.85 19.28 9.18
C GLY A 56 -8.26 17.89 9.41
N PRO A 57 -7.40 17.43 8.49
CA PRO A 57 -6.64 16.20 8.68
C PRO A 57 -5.70 16.34 9.88
N VAL A 58 -5.74 15.35 10.79
CA VAL A 58 -4.89 15.33 11.99
C VAL A 58 -3.96 14.12 11.94
N VAL A 59 -2.67 14.37 12.14
CA VAL A 59 -1.65 13.35 12.40
C VAL A 59 -1.20 13.50 13.86
N ALA A 60 -1.33 12.44 14.63
CA ALA A 60 -1.07 12.42 16.05
C ALA A 60 0.18 11.58 16.36
N VAL A 61 1.15 12.19 17.05
CA VAL A 61 2.39 11.54 17.51
C VAL A 61 2.38 11.54 19.03
N PRO A 62 1.78 10.55 19.71
CA PRO A 62 1.46 10.64 21.15
C PRO A 62 2.67 10.64 22.08
N GLY A 63 3.87 10.26 21.62
CA GLY A 63 5.03 10.08 22.48
C GLY A 63 4.94 8.79 23.32
N SER A 64 5.68 8.73 24.43
CA SER A 64 5.67 7.57 25.34
C SER A 64 4.59 7.63 26.43
N ASP A 65 3.78 8.69 26.47
CA ASP A 65 2.74 8.87 27.48
C ASP A 65 1.58 7.85 27.31
N PRO A 66 1.30 6.99 28.30
CA PRO A 66 0.26 5.96 28.19
C PRO A 66 -1.16 6.51 28.03
N GLU A 67 -1.47 7.66 28.63
CA GLU A 67 -2.79 8.28 28.55
C GLU A 67 -3.01 8.93 27.19
N ALA A 68 -2.00 9.61 26.65
CA ALA A 68 -2.04 10.14 25.28
C ALA A 68 -2.18 9.03 24.25
N ARG A 69 -1.48 7.91 24.46
CA ARG A 69 -1.62 6.71 23.61
C ARG A 69 -3.03 6.15 23.69
N ALA A 70 -3.64 6.03 24.86
CA ALA A 70 -4.99 5.46 25.03
C ALA A 70 -6.10 6.23 24.30
N LEU A 71 -5.85 7.47 23.86
CA LEU A 71 -6.84 8.28 23.14
C LEU A 71 -7.19 7.76 21.74
N PHE A 72 -6.39 6.88 21.12
CA PHE A 72 -6.63 6.44 19.74
C PHE A 72 -8.06 5.92 19.48
N ALA A 73 -8.65 5.21 20.45
CA ALA A 73 -9.99 4.62 20.33
C ALA A 73 -11.13 5.66 20.24
N GLY A 74 -10.89 6.88 20.74
CA GLY A 74 -11.87 7.97 20.72
C GLY A 74 -11.79 8.88 19.49
N HIS A 75 -10.72 8.79 18.69
CA HIS A 75 -10.46 9.72 17.59
C HIS A 75 -10.20 8.98 16.27
N PRO A 76 -11.24 8.35 15.67
CA PRO A 76 -11.14 7.57 14.43
C PRO A 76 -10.89 8.43 13.19
N ARG A 77 -10.71 9.75 13.31
CA ARG A 77 -10.37 10.64 12.19
C ARG A 77 -8.87 10.94 12.11
N ALA A 78 -8.15 10.74 13.21
CA ALA A 78 -6.72 11.02 13.28
C ALA A 78 -5.89 9.84 12.77
N VAL A 79 -4.77 10.17 12.13
CA VAL A 79 -3.75 9.20 11.75
C VAL A 79 -2.68 9.18 12.82
N TRP A 80 -2.43 8.02 13.41
CA TRP A 80 -1.55 7.88 14.56
C TRP A 80 -0.18 7.37 14.12
N VAL A 81 0.87 8.01 14.62
CA VAL A 81 2.26 7.58 14.42
C VAL A 81 2.87 7.26 15.76
N ASP A 82 3.07 5.97 16.01
CA ASP A 82 3.80 5.51 17.17
C ASP A 82 5.28 5.29 16.83
N LEU A 83 6.12 6.13 17.44
CA LEU A 83 7.57 6.04 17.31
C LEU A 83 8.15 4.89 18.15
N THR A 84 7.39 4.35 19.09
CA THR A 84 7.79 3.20 19.89
C THR A 84 7.47 1.90 19.14
N LYS A 85 8.25 0.86 19.42
CA LYS A 85 7.93 -0.50 18.98
C LYS A 85 7.13 -1.19 20.10
N PRO A 86 5.99 -1.84 19.81
CA PRO A 86 5.31 -2.66 20.81
C PRO A 86 6.26 -3.74 21.36
N ALA A 87 6.23 -3.97 22.68
CA ALA A 87 7.16 -4.86 23.37
C ALA A 87 6.92 -6.35 23.03
N ALA A 88 5.70 -6.73 22.64
CA ALA A 88 5.35 -8.08 22.19
C ALA A 88 4.31 -8.07 21.05
N PRO A 89 4.20 -9.14 20.24
CA PRO A 89 3.18 -9.28 19.18
C PRO A 89 1.73 -9.14 19.65
N GLY A 90 1.47 -9.37 20.96
CA GLY A 90 0.18 -9.20 21.64
C GLY A 90 0.04 -7.92 22.48
N ASP A 91 1.13 -7.15 22.66
CA ASP A 91 1.11 -5.81 23.31
C ASP A 91 0.73 -4.71 22.32
N ARG A 92 0.25 -5.09 21.13
CA ARG A 92 -0.49 -4.15 20.31
C ARG A 92 -1.62 -3.63 21.18
N PHE A 93 -1.57 -2.33 21.48
CA PHE A 93 -2.80 -1.59 21.77
C PHE A 93 -3.82 -2.08 20.76
N PRO A 94 -5.00 -2.54 21.21
CA PRO A 94 -5.89 -3.33 20.37
C PRO A 94 -6.01 -2.61 19.03
N PRO A 95 -5.72 -3.28 17.89
CA PRO A 95 -5.90 -2.64 16.60
C PRO A 95 -7.29 -2.00 16.65
N PRO A 96 -7.39 -0.67 16.48
CA PRO A 96 -8.60 0.03 16.83
C PRO A 96 -9.79 -0.68 16.20
N ALA A 97 -10.85 -0.80 17.00
CA ALA A 97 -12.16 -1.18 16.49
C ALA A 97 -12.37 -0.45 15.17
N SER A 98 -12.76 -1.24 14.18
CA SER A 98 -12.89 -1.00 12.75
C SER A 98 -13.88 0.12 12.39
N GLY A 99 -13.68 1.30 12.96
CA GLY A 99 -14.27 2.54 12.49
C GLY A 99 -13.54 3.00 11.24
N PRO A 100 -14.25 3.64 10.28
CA PRO A 100 -13.62 4.26 9.14
C PRO A 100 -12.74 5.41 9.61
N GLY A 101 -11.44 5.15 9.76
CA GLY A 101 -10.46 6.18 9.50
C GLY A 101 -9.31 6.46 10.45
N ALA A 102 -9.10 5.68 11.51
CA ALA A 102 -7.84 5.76 12.22
C ALA A 102 -6.89 4.71 11.62
N THR A 103 -5.74 5.18 11.14
CA THR A 103 -4.63 4.31 10.78
C THR A 103 -3.55 4.50 11.83
N TYR A 104 -3.09 3.39 12.40
CA TYR A 104 -2.04 3.35 13.41
C TYR A 104 -0.76 2.84 12.77
N LEU A 105 0.17 3.75 12.51
CA LEU A 105 1.48 3.47 11.93
C LEU A 105 2.47 3.28 13.07
N TYR A 106 3.19 2.16 13.07
CA TYR A 106 4.17 1.83 14.11
C TYR A 106 5.40 1.17 13.50
N GLY A 107 6.50 1.15 14.25
CA GLY A 107 7.72 0.44 13.85
C GLY A 107 8.45 0.98 12.62
N ARG A 108 8.01 2.12 12.06
CA ARG A 108 8.69 2.87 10.98
C ARG A 108 9.57 4.01 11.50
N GLY A 109 9.62 4.21 12.81
CA GLY A 109 10.32 5.33 13.46
C GLY A 109 9.82 6.68 12.94
N VAL A 110 10.70 7.68 12.94
CA VAL A 110 10.39 9.04 12.44
C VAL A 110 9.91 9.03 10.98
N GLY A 111 10.40 8.09 10.16
CA GLY A 111 9.95 7.92 8.77
C GLY A 111 8.47 7.60 8.63
N GLY A 112 7.81 7.10 9.68
CA GLY A 112 6.36 6.91 9.71
C GLY A 112 5.56 8.21 9.55
N LEU A 113 6.12 9.35 9.96
CA LEU A 113 5.46 10.66 9.84
C LEU A 113 5.16 11.03 8.39
N THR A 114 6.11 10.77 7.48
CA THR A 114 5.94 10.97 6.04
C THR A 114 4.66 10.28 5.54
N TRP A 115 4.52 9.00 5.86
CA TRP A 115 3.41 8.18 5.39
C TRP A 115 2.09 8.55 6.06
N ALA A 116 2.11 8.93 7.33
CA ALA A 116 0.91 9.37 8.02
C ALA A 116 0.35 10.69 7.46
N ILE A 117 1.22 11.65 7.13
CA ILE A 117 0.81 12.91 6.48
C ILE A 117 0.20 12.62 5.11
N ARG A 118 0.87 11.80 4.29
CA ARG A 118 0.35 11.40 2.97
C ARG A 118 -1.01 10.71 3.08
N HIS A 119 -1.13 9.74 4.00
CA HIS A 119 -2.38 9.02 4.26
C HIS A 119 -3.52 9.98 4.64
N ALA A 120 -3.28 10.87 5.61
CA ALA A 120 -4.26 11.87 6.05
C ALA A 120 -4.72 12.78 4.90
N VAL A 121 -3.77 13.27 4.09
CA VAL A 121 -4.05 14.16 2.96
C VAL A 121 -4.80 13.44 1.84
N HIS A 122 -4.40 12.23 1.46
CA HIS A 122 -5.04 11.49 0.36
C HIS A 122 -6.47 11.07 0.70
N ARG A 123 -6.74 10.73 1.96
CA ARG A 123 -8.11 10.44 2.42
C ARG A 123 -9.00 11.68 2.45
N MET A 124 -8.44 12.85 2.71
CA MET A 124 -9.17 14.11 2.55
C MET A 124 -9.46 14.39 1.07
N ARG A 125 -8.47 14.25 0.18
CA ARG A 125 -8.61 14.53 -1.26
C ARG A 125 -9.66 13.66 -1.94
N TRP A 126 -9.65 12.38 -1.58
CA TRP A 126 -10.57 11.40 -2.12
C TRP A 126 -11.02 10.44 -1.01
N PRO A 127 -12.15 10.73 -0.36
CA PRO A 127 -12.66 9.89 0.70
C PRO A 127 -12.89 8.46 0.22
N ALA A 128 -12.49 7.51 1.06
CA ALA A 128 -12.70 6.09 0.83
C ALA A 128 -13.82 5.55 1.72
N ARG A 129 -14.52 4.54 1.23
CA ARG A 129 -15.42 3.71 2.04
C ARG A 129 -14.70 2.43 2.40
N ARG A 130 -14.63 2.10 3.69
CA ARG A 130 -14.07 0.82 4.14
C ARG A 130 -15.08 -0.31 3.92
N VAL A 131 -14.61 -1.42 3.37
CA VAL A 131 -15.40 -2.62 3.09
C VAL A 131 -14.67 -3.83 3.70
N PRO A 132 -15.23 -4.50 4.73
CA PRO A 132 -14.65 -5.72 5.26
C PRO A 132 -14.86 -6.89 4.27
N TYR A 133 -13.89 -7.78 4.19
CA TYR A 133 -13.99 -9.06 3.46
C TYR A 133 -13.78 -10.28 4.38
N GLY A 134 -13.66 -10.03 5.69
CA GLY A 134 -13.53 -11.04 6.74
C GLY A 134 -13.67 -10.42 8.13
N GLU A 135 -13.51 -11.23 9.17
CA GLU A 135 -13.72 -10.81 10.58
C GLU A 135 -12.46 -10.20 11.21
N HIS A 136 -11.27 -10.49 10.67
CA HIS A 136 -10.02 -9.98 11.24
C HIS A 136 -9.89 -8.47 11.00
N PRO A 137 -9.29 -7.69 11.94
CA PRO A 137 -9.11 -6.25 11.79
C PRO A 137 -8.32 -5.78 10.57
N ASP A 138 -7.52 -6.67 9.97
CA ASP A 138 -6.75 -6.42 8.73
C ASP A 138 -7.48 -6.91 7.46
N GLN A 139 -8.67 -7.51 7.57
CA GLN A 139 -9.44 -8.03 6.44
C GLN A 139 -10.41 -6.98 5.88
N TRP A 140 -9.87 -5.90 5.32
CA TRP A 140 -10.67 -4.83 4.73
C TRP A 140 -10.02 -4.23 3.48
N ALA A 141 -10.84 -3.56 2.67
CA ALA A 141 -10.40 -2.69 1.59
C ALA A 141 -10.93 -1.27 1.79
N GLU A 142 -10.15 -0.26 1.46
CA GLU A 142 -10.62 1.11 1.30
C GLU A 142 -10.95 1.37 -0.17
N VAL A 143 -12.23 1.64 -0.45
CA VAL A 143 -12.75 1.78 -1.82
C VAL A 143 -12.97 3.24 -2.15
N ARG A 144 -12.29 3.70 -3.21
CA ARG A 144 -12.44 5.02 -3.81
C ARG A 144 -13.12 4.86 -5.17
N LEU A 145 -14.32 5.44 -5.30
CA LEU A 145 -15.09 5.42 -6.54
C LEU A 145 -14.73 6.62 -7.40
N PRO A 146 -14.87 6.52 -8.74
CA PRO A 146 -14.63 7.66 -9.64
C PRO A 146 -15.64 8.80 -9.38
N GLU A 147 -15.36 10.01 -9.90
CA GLU A 147 -16.28 11.14 -9.77
C GLU A 147 -17.67 10.75 -10.31
N GLY A 148 -18.73 11.13 -9.60
CA GLY A 148 -20.11 10.75 -9.93
C GLY A 148 -20.61 9.46 -9.29
N GLY A 149 -19.75 8.67 -8.64
CA GLY A 149 -20.15 7.65 -7.64
C GLY A 149 -20.78 6.36 -8.15
N ASP A 150 -20.97 6.17 -9.46
CA ASP A 150 -21.60 4.96 -10.00
C ASP A 150 -20.59 3.81 -10.17
N ALA A 151 -20.54 2.93 -9.16
CA ALA A 151 -19.72 1.71 -9.17
C ALA A 151 -20.18 0.67 -10.23
N GLY A 152 -21.42 0.76 -10.70
CA GLY A 152 -22.08 -0.30 -11.48
C GLY A 152 -21.44 -0.61 -12.84
N ARG A 153 -20.47 0.18 -13.32
CA ARG A 153 -19.80 -0.01 -14.63
C ARG A 153 -18.32 0.36 -14.67
N ALA A 154 -17.74 0.83 -13.56
CA ALA A 154 -16.35 1.26 -13.54
C ALA A 154 -15.41 0.04 -13.58
N PRO A 155 -14.30 0.09 -14.33
CA PRO A 155 -13.23 -0.89 -14.17
C PRO A 155 -12.68 -0.87 -12.74
N VAL A 156 -12.30 -2.04 -12.25
CA VAL A 156 -11.81 -2.22 -10.88
C VAL A 156 -10.29 -2.25 -10.91
N ALA A 157 -9.66 -1.45 -10.06
CA ALA A 157 -8.24 -1.57 -9.77
C ALA A 157 -8.07 -2.00 -8.31
N VAL A 158 -7.50 -3.17 -8.07
CA VAL A 158 -7.17 -3.66 -6.72
C VAL A 158 -5.70 -3.43 -6.46
N LEU A 159 -5.39 -2.69 -5.41
CA LEU A 159 -4.03 -2.30 -5.04
C LEU A 159 -3.55 -3.09 -3.82
N LEU A 160 -2.35 -3.67 -3.93
CA LEU A 160 -1.69 -4.48 -2.90
C LEU A 160 -0.40 -3.78 -2.48
N HIS A 161 -0.29 -3.46 -1.19
CA HIS A 161 0.86 -2.71 -0.67
C HIS A 161 2.13 -3.57 -0.56
N GLY A 162 3.28 -2.91 -0.50
CA GLY A 162 4.58 -3.55 -0.30
C GLY A 162 4.98 -3.68 1.17
N GLY A 163 6.28 -3.66 1.41
CA GLY A 163 6.86 -3.67 2.77
C GLY A 163 7.40 -5.03 3.21
N TYR A 164 7.87 -5.86 2.27
CA TYR A 164 8.45 -7.17 2.57
C TYR A 164 7.54 -8.06 3.44
N TRP A 165 6.23 -7.92 3.26
CA TRP A 165 5.21 -8.62 4.05
C TRP A 165 5.36 -8.43 5.57
N ARG A 166 5.99 -7.35 6.03
CA ARG A 166 6.18 -7.04 7.46
C ARG A 166 5.04 -6.19 7.98
N SER A 167 4.58 -6.49 9.19
CA SER A 167 3.40 -5.86 9.80
C SER A 167 3.51 -4.38 10.12
N VAL A 168 4.72 -3.81 10.06
CA VAL A 168 4.92 -2.37 10.18
C VAL A 168 4.43 -1.61 8.94
N TRP A 169 4.27 -2.26 7.79
CA TRP A 169 3.80 -1.68 6.53
C TRP A 169 2.33 -2.02 6.28
N GLY A 170 1.60 -1.14 5.59
CA GLY A 170 0.18 -1.30 5.34
C GLY A 170 -0.31 -0.61 4.08
N ALA A 171 -1.63 -0.65 3.87
CA ALA A 171 -2.30 -0.11 2.68
C ALA A 171 -2.04 1.38 2.43
N ASP A 172 -1.59 2.14 3.43
CA ASP A 172 -1.25 3.56 3.33
C ASP A 172 -0.18 3.87 2.26
N LEU A 173 0.66 2.89 1.90
CA LEU A 173 1.62 3.03 0.81
C LEU A 173 0.97 3.31 -0.55
N MET A 174 -0.25 2.81 -0.77
CA MET A 174 -0.89 2.81 -2.09
C MET A 174 -1.91 3.95 -2.27
N ASP A 175 -2.12 4.81 -1.27
CA ASP A 175 -3.19 5.82 -1.31
C ASP A 175 -3.05 6.81 -2.46
N ALA A 176 -1.83 7.26 -2.75
CA ALA A 176 -1.57 8.20 -3.84
C ALA A 176 -2.09 7.64 -5.17
N LEU A 177 -1.83 6.35 -5.40
CA LEU A 177 -2.24 5.66 -6.61
C LEU A 177 -3.74 5.42 -6.63
N CYS A 178 -4.35 5.11 -5.49
CA CYS A 178 -5.81 4.98 -5.40
C CYS A 178 -6.53 6.29 -5.74
N VAL A 179 -6.00 7.43 -5.29
CA VAL A 179 -6.54 8.76 -5.63
C VAL A 179 -6.39 9.03 -7.13
N ASP A 180 -5.22 8.79 -7.70
CA ASP A 180 -4.97 9.00 -9.14
C ASP A 180 -5.83 8.09 -10.02
N LEU A 181 -5.93 6.79 -9.69
CA LEU A 181 -6.76 5.84 -10.43
C LEU A 181 -8.26 6.16 -10.32
N ALA A 182 -8.75 6.58 -9.16
CA ALA A 182 -10.13 7.03 -9.01
C ALA A 182 -10.41 8.26 -9.88
N GLY A 183 -9.48 9.22 -9.94
CA GLY A 183 -9.53 10.36 -10.87
C GLY A 183 -9.48 9.98 -12.35
N ARG A 184 -8.98 8.77 -12.67
CA ARG A 184 -8.95 8.21 -14.03
C ARG A 184 -10.17 7.33 -14.37
N GLY A 185 -11.16 7.25 -13.49
CA GLY A 185 -12.39 6.50 -13.76
C GLY A 185 -12.44 5.07 -13.20
N PHE A 186 -11.44 4.65 -12.40
CA PHE A 186 -11.45 3.33 -11.76
C PHE A 186 -12.21 3.35 -10.43
N ALA A 187 -12.85 2.23 -10.11
CA ALA A 187 -13.12 1.88 -8.71
C ALA A 187 -11.82 1.33 -8.11
N ALA A 188 -11.10 2.14 -7.33
CA ALA A 188 -9.83 1.77 -6.72
C ALA A 188 -10.06 1.13 -5.33
N TRP A 189 -9.67 -0.13 -5.19
CA TRP A 189 -9.75 -0.93 -3.97
C TRP A 189 -8.36 -1.04 -3.35
N ASN A 190 -8.09 -0.28 -2.30
CA ASN A 190 -6.85 -0.37 -1.54
C ASN A 190 -6.96 -1.49 -0.51
N LEU A 191 -6.36 -2.64 -0.76
CA LEU A 191 -6.56 -3.83 0.07
C LEU A 191 -5.52 -3.90 1.19
N GLU A 192 -6.01 -4.04 2.43
CA GLU A 192 -5.21 -4.48 3.56
C GLU A 192 -5.35 -6.00 3.72
N TYR A 193 -4.33 -6.67 4.25
CA TYR A 193 -4.33 -8.11 4.45
C TYR A 193 -3.48 -8.50 5.65
N ARG A 194 -3.71 -9.67 6.24
CA ARG A 194 -2.83 -10.19 7.30
C ARG A 194 -1.43 -10.47 6.78
N ARG A 195 -0.41 -10.14 7.57
CA ARG A 195 0.99 -10.29 7.21
C ARG A 195 1.55 -11.63 7.73
N PRO A 196 2.44 -12.31 6.99
CA PRO A 196 2.91 -13.64 7.33
C PRO A 196 3.74 -13.69 8.62
N ASP A 197 4.43 -12.61 8.96
CA ASP A 197 5.27 -12.49 10.16
C ASP A 197 4.50 -12.73 11.48
N LEU A 198 3.17 -12.69 11.43
CA LEU A 198 2.29 -12.93 12.57
C LEU A 198 1.20 -13.96 12.30
N HIS A 199 0.83 -14.15 11.04
CA HIS A 199 -0.36 -14.91 10.65
C HIS A 199 -0.05 -16.07 9.69
N GLY A 200 1.20 -16.18 9.25
CA GLY A 200 1.66 -17.16 8.27
C GLY A 200 1.26 -16.83 6.83
N TRP A 201 1.98 -17.45 5.89
CA TRP A 201 1.81 -17.23 4.45
C TRP A 201 0.40 -17.58 3.93
N ALA A 202 -0.18 -18.66 4.46
CA ALA A 202 -1.53 -19.11 4.08
C ALA A 202 -2.59 -18.04 4.36
N ALA A 203 -2.54 -17.38 5.53
CA ALA A 203 -3.48 -16.32 5.87
C ALA A 203 -3.35 -15.11 4.92
N THR A 204 -2.13 -14.75 4.54
CA THR A 204 -1.85 -13.65 3.62
C THR A 204 -2.45 -13.91 2.24
N THR A 205 -2.18 -15.10 1.69
CA THR A 205 -2.64 -15.48 0.35
C THR A 205 -4.15 -15.69 0.29
N GLU A 206 -4.75 -16.23 1.34
CA GLU A 206 -6.21 -16.36 1.50
C GLU A 206 -6.90 -14.98 1.58
N ASP A 207 -6.29 -14.02 2.30
CA ASP A 207 -6.80 -12.66 2.42
C ASP A 207 -6.78 -11.92 1.09
N VAL A 208 -5.67 -12.00 0.35
CA VAL A 208 -5.57 -11.42 -1.00
C VAL A 208 -6.61 -12.04 -1.93
N ALA A 209 -6.75 -13.37 -1.94
CA ALA A 209 -7.75 -14.04 -2.78
C ALA A 209 -9.18 -13.62 -2.45
N ARG A 210 -9.54 -13.54 -1.16
CA ARG A 210 -10.87 -13.06 -0.72
C ARG A 210 -11.13 -11.61 -1.10
N GLY A 211 -10.15 -10.74 -0.86
CA GLY A 211 -10.24 -9.32 -1.18
C GLY A 211 -10.41 -9.07 -2.68
N VAL A 212 -9.60 -9.76 -3.51
CA VAL A 212 -9.73 -9.73 -4.97
C VAL A 212 -11.09 -10.27 -5.42
N ALA A 213 -11.54 -11.40 -4.86
CA ALA A 213 -12.84 -11.96 -5.21
C ALA A 213 -14.01 -11.03 -4.85
N LEU A 214 -13.95 -10.34 -3.71
CA LEU A 214 -14.93 -9.33 -3.32
C LEU A 214 -14.92 -8.12 -4.25
N ALA A 215 -13.74 -7.60 -4.57
CA ALA A 215 -13.59 -6.44 -5.44
C ALA A 215 -14.02 -6.75 -6.88
N ALA A 216 -13.70 -7.95 -7.38
CA ALA A 216 -14.12 -8.43 -8.68
C ALA A 216 -15.64 -8.67 -8.74
N GLY A 217 -16.26 -9.22 -7.67
CA GLY A 217 -17.71 -9.40 -7.55
C GLY A 217 -18.40 -9.84 -8.85
N ASP A 218 -19.51 -9.17 -9.18
CA ASP A 218 -20.18 -9.20 -10.49
C ASP A 218 -19.72 -8.05 -11.41
N ALA A 219 -18.50 -7.50 -11.19
CA ALA A 219 -18.05 -6.32 -11.91
C ALA A 219 -18.12 -6.57 -13.43
N PRO A 220 -18.89 -5.76 -14.18
CA PRO A 220 -19.05 -5.95 -15.62
C PRO A 220 -17.82 -5.47 -16.40
N GLY A 221 -16.86 -4.83 -15.74
CA GLY A 221 -15.68 -4.20 -16.33
C GLY A 221 -14.37 -4.91 -16.02
N PRO A 222 -13.27 -4.50 -16.65
CA PRO A 222 -11.94 -5.08 -16.43
C PRO A 222 -11.50 -5.00 -14.96
N VAL A 223 -10.88 -6.09 -14.46
CA VAL A 223 -10.24 -6.13 -13.14
C VAL A 223 -8.72 -6.05 -13.34
N VAL A 224 -8.08 -5.05 -12.74
CA VAL A 224 -6.62 -4.86 -12.75
C VAL A 224 -6.08 -5.08 -11.35
N LEU A 225 -5.10 -5.97 -11.21
CA LEU A 225 -4.34 -6.11 -9.96
C LEU A 225 -3.06 -5.31 -10.06
N ILE A 226 -2.80 -4.44 -9.09
CA ILE A 226 -1.62 -3.58 -9.05
C ILE A 226 -0.96 -3.78 -7.70
N GLY A 227 0.33 -4.10 -7.69
CA GLY A 227 1.04 -4.33 -6.44
C GLY A 227 2.40 -3.65 -6.41
N HIS A 228 2.80 -3.16 -5.23
CA HIS A 228 4.13 -2.60 -5.01
C HIS A 228 5.05 -3.58 -4.28
N SER A 229 6.27 -3.79 -4.75
CA SER A 229 7.28 -4.60 -4.06
C SER A 229 6.75 -6.01 -3.73
N ALA A 230 6.70 -6.39 -2.45
CA ALA A 230 6.01 -7.59 -1.96
C ALA A 230 4.54 -7.71 -2.47
N GLY A 231 3.81 -6.61 -2.57
CA GLY A 231 2.47 -6.56 -3.17
C GLY A 231 2.48 -6.82 -4.68
N GLY A 232 3.54 -6.41 -5.40
CA GLY A 232 3.71 -6.70 -6.83
C GLY A 232 3.87 -8.19 -7.10
N GLN A 233 4.55 -8.89 -6.19
CA GLN A 233 4.58 -10.34 -6.16
C GLN A 233 3.18 -10.93 -5.89
N LEU A 234 2.46 -10.44 -4.89
CA LEU A 234 1.11 -10.93 -4.57
C LEU A 234 0.12 -10.71 -5.72
N ALA A 235 0.24 -9.59 -6.45
CA ALA A 235 -0.59 -9.27 -7.60
C ALA A 235 -0.39 -10.29 -8.74
N LEU A 236 0.86 -10.58 -9.11
CA LEU A 236 1.18 -11.58 -10.14
C LEU A 236 0.76 -12.99 -9.70
N ARG A 237 1.05 -13.36 -8.44
CA ARG A 237 0.64 -14.64 -7.87
C ARG A 237 -0.87 -14.83 -7.95
N ALA A 238 -1.65 -13.85 -7.47
CA ALA A 238 -3.10 -13.93 -7.46
C ALA A 238 -3.70 -13.94 -8.87
N ALA A 239 -3.11 -13.19 -9.81
CA ALA A 239 -3.58 -13.15 -11.19
C ALA A 239 -3.41 -14.49 -11.92
N ALA A 240 -2.40 -15.29 -11.53
CA ALA A 240 -2.21 -16.64 -12.04
C ALA A 240 -3.28 -17.64 -11.53
N ASP A 241 -3.98 -17.31 -10.44
CA ASP A 241 -5.07 -18.12 -9.86
C ASP A 241 -6.47 -17.66 -10.30
N ASP A 242 -6.62 -16.43 -10.83
CA ASP A 242 -7.92 -15.83 -11.10
C ASP A 242 -8.04 -15.25 -12.52
N ARG A 243 -8.73 -15.97 -13.39
CA ARG A 243 -8.94 -15.58 -14.80
C ARG A 243 -9.87 -14.38 -15.00
N ARG A 244 -10.50 -13.86 -13.95
CA ARG A 244 -11.23 -12.58 -14.00
C ARG A 244 -10.28 -11.39 -14.10
N VAL A 245 -9.02 -11.56 -13.67
CA VAL A 245 -7.98 -10.53 -13.79
C VAL A 245 -7.62 -10.34 -15.26
N THR A 246 -7.73 -9.10 -15.72
CA THR A 246 -7.50 -8.70 -17.12
C THR A 246 -6.11 -8.10 -17.34
N LEU A 247 -5.46 -7.65 -16.26
CA LEU A 247 -4.10 -7.12 -16.25
C LEU A 247 -3.52 -7.25 -14.84
N ALA A 248 -2.30 -7.78 -14.74
CA ALA A 248 -1.51 -7.76 -13.52
C ALA A 248 -0.35 -6.77 -13.65
N VAL A 249 -0.17 -5.90 -12.66
CA VAL A 249 0.84 -4.85 -12.66
C VAL A 249 1.74 -5.05 -11.44
N SER A 250 3.03 -5.27 -11.70
CA SER A 250 4.06 -5.39 -10.66
C SER A 250 4.91 -4.12 -10.66
N LEU A 251 4.81 -3.32 -9.59
CA LEU A 251 5.59 -2.11 -9.37
C LEU A 251 6.76 -2.43 -8.46
N ALA A 252 7.98 -2.51 -9.01
CA ALA A 252 9.18 -2.86 -8.26
C ALA A 252 9.13 -4.20 -7.50
N GLY A 253 8.45 -5.20 -8.09
CA GLY A 253 8.06 -6.43 -7.38
C GLY A 253 9.17 -7.44 -7.11
N VAL A 254 9.02 -8.22 -6.03
CA VAL A 254 9.88 -9.38 -5.72
C VAL A 254 9.41 -10.61 -6.51
N VAL A 255 9.69 -10.62 -7.82
CA VAL A 255 9.05 -11.55 -8.78
C VAL A 255 9.69 -12.94 -8.87
N ASP A 256 10.81 -13.16 -8.19
CA ASP A 256 11.53 -14.44 -8.10
C ASP A 256 11.88 -14.67 -6.63
N LEU A 257 11.05 -15.45 -5.94
CA LEU A 257 11.19 -15.68 -4.50
C LEU A 257 12.35 -16.64 -4.18
N VAL A 258 12.65 -17.60 -5.07
CA VAL A 258 13.77 -18.53 -4.85
C VAL A 258 15.08 -17.75 -4.86
N GLU A 259 15.31 -16.92 -5.89
CA GLU A 259 16.51 -16.10 -5.93
C GLU A 259 16.49 -14.99 -4.88
N GLY A 260 15.32 -14.44 -4.55
CA GLY A 260 15.16 -13.46 -3.48
C GLY A 260 15.56 -14.01 -2.11
N GLU A 261 15.23 -15.27 -1.81
CA GLU A 261 15.70 -15.95 -0.60
C GLU A 261 17.21 -16.19 -0.64
N ARG A 262 17.74 -16.77 -1.73
CA ARG A 262 19.18 -17.06 -1.89
C ARG A 262 20.06 -15.82 -1.74
N ARG A 263 19.58 -14.65 -2.19
CA ARG A 263 20.29 -13.36 -2.06
C ARG A 263 20.02 -12.64 -0.74
N HIS A 264 19.26 -13.25 0.16
CA HIS A 264 18.90 -12.67 1.45
C HIS A 264 18.19 -11.31 1.32
N LEU A 265 17.35 -11.17 0.28
CA LEU A 265 16.75 -9.91 -0.09
C LEU A 265 15.85 -9.37 1.03
N GLY A 266 16.04 -8.08 1.36
CA GLY A 266 15.27 -7.42 2.42
C GLY A 266 15.57 -7.93 3.82
N ASP A 267 16.81 -8.40 4.08
CA ASP A 267 17.22 -9.01 5.35
C ASP A 267 16.41 -10.28 5.67
N GLY A 268 16.43 -11.24 4.73
CA GLY A 268 15.75 -12.54 4.90
C GLY A 268 14.23 -12.47 4.85
N ALA A 269 13.67 -11.44 4.19
CA ALA A 269 12.23 -11.22 4.17
C ALA A 269 11.45 -12.36 3.50
N VAL A 270 12.01 -12.97 2.45
CA VAL A 270 11.34 -14.05 1.73
C VAL A 270 11.21 -15.31 2.60
N GLU A 271 12.32 -15.76 3.19
CA GLU A 271 12.35 -16.91 4.11
C GLU A 271 11.38 -16.70 5.28
N ALA A 272 11.46 -15.52 5.92
CA ALA A 272 10.59 -15.16 7.03
C ALA A 272 9.10 -15.15 6.63
N ALA A 273 8.78 -14.70 5.41
CA ALA A 273 7.40 -14.66 4.93
C ALA A 273 6.86 -16.05 4.59
N LEU A 274 7.65 -16.89 3.94
CA LEU A 274 7.22 -18.21 3.47
C LEU A 274 7.34 -19.30 4.56
N GLY A 275 8.02 -19.00 5.66
CA GLY A 275 8.18 -19.90 6.80
C GLY A 275 9.28 -20.95 6.61
N GLY A 276 10.28 -20.65 5.79
CA GLY A 276 11.41 -21.53 5.50
C GLY A 276 12.12 -21.16 4.19
N THR A 277 13.26 -21.79 3.95
CA THR A 277 14.04 -21.67 2.71
C THR A 277 13.39 -22.42 1.54
N ALA A 278 13.87 -22.20 0.32
CA ALA A 278 13.35 -22.89 -0.87
C ALA A 278 13.53 -24.43 -0.80
N ASP A 279 14.57 -24.90 -0.11
CA ASP A 279 14.84 -26.33 0.11
C ASP A 279 13.90 -26.95 1.16
N GLU A 280 13.55 -26.18 2.20
CA GLU A 280 12.68 -26.64 3.29
C GLU A 280 11.20 -26.61 2.89
N ALA A 281 10.78 -25.65 2.08
CA ALA A 281 9.39 -25.42 1.69
C ALA A 281 9.18 -25.33 0.15
N PRO A 282 9.69 -26.28 -0.66
CA PRO A 282 9.72 -26.14 -2.12
C PRO A 282 8.35 -26.00 -2.77
N GLY A 283 7.30 -26.60 -2.17
CA GLY A 283 5.91 -26.43 -2.63
C GLY A 283 5.43 -24.98 -2.45
N THR A 284 5.69 -24.38 -1.28
CA THR A 284 5.31 -22.99 -1.00
C THR A 284 5.97 -22.02 -1.97
N TYR A 285 7.26 -22.20 -2.28
CA TYR A 285 7.97 -21.36 -3.25
C TYR A 285 7.41 -21.54 -4.66
N ARG A 286 7.16 -22.78 -5.11
CA ARG A 286 6.56 -23.06 -6.42
C ARG A 286 5.20 -22.39 -6.60
N ASP A 287 4.34 -22.46 -5.57
CA ASP A 287 2.97 -21.92 -5.64
C ASP A 287 2.91 -20.40 -5.44
N SER A 288 4.02 -19.78 -5.01
CA SER A 288 4.05 -18.37 -4.60
C SER A 288 4.96 -17.50 -5.44
N SER A 289 6.04 -18.03 -5.99
CA SER A 289 6.99 -17.27 -6.81
C SER A 289 6.42 -17.05 -8.21
N PRO A 290 6.22 -15.80 -8.68
CA PRO A 290 5.78 -15.55 -10.04
C PRO A 290 6.67 -16.21 -11.09
N MET A 291 7.99 -16.20 -10.88
CA MET A 291 8.98 -16.88 -11.74
C MET A 291 8.70 -18.37 -11.92
N GLU A 292 8.35 -19.07 -10.84
CA GLU A 292 8.10 -20.53 -10.85
C GLU A 292 6.75 -20.90 -11.45
N ARG A 293 5.89 -19.89 -11.70
CA ARG A 293 4.53 -20.07 -12.17
C ARG A 293 4.34 -19.70 -13.64
N LEU A 294 5.41 -19.29 -14.32
CA LEU A 294 5.35 -18.94 -15.73
C LEU A 294 5.00 -20.16 -16.62
N PRO A 295 4.18 -19.98 -17.68
CA PRO A 295 3.46 -18.75 -18.02
C PRO A 295 2.24 -18.51 -17.11
N LEU A 296 1.97 -17.24 -16.77
CA LEU A 296 0.80 -16.87 -15.96
C LEU A 296 -0.51 -16.88 -16.75
N GLY A 297 -0.45 -16.70 -18.08
CA GLY A 297 -1.63 -16.71 -18.95
C GLY A 297 -2.56 -15.50 -18.80
N VAL A 298 -2.06 -14.44 -18.17
CA VAL A 298 -2.71 -13.12 -18.03
C VAL A 298 -1.75 -12.04 -18.52
N PRO A 299 -2.24 -10.93 -19.08
CA PRO A 299 -1.38 -9.83 -19.44
C PRO A 299 -0.70 -9.19 -18.25
N GLN A 300 0.56 -8.78 -18.43
CA GLN A 300 1.41 -8.28 -17.37
C GLN A 300 2.07 -6.96 -17.74
N LEU A 301 2.13 -6.04 -16.79
CA LEU A 301 2.96 -4.85 -16.82
C LEU A 301 3.93 -4.88 -15.65
N VAL A 302 5.20 -5.15 -15.93
CA VAL A 302 6.27 -5.19 -14.94
C VAL A 302 7.02 -3.86 -15.00
N VAL A 303 6.94 -3.08 -13.94
CA VAL A 303 7.47 -1.72 -13.85
C VAL A 303 8.63 -1.67 -12.88
N GLN A 304 9.75 -1.06 -13.29
CA GLN A 304 10.94 -0.97 -12.46
C GLN A 304 11.58 0.42 -12.56
N GLY A 305 11.90 1.02 -11.41
CA GLY A 305 12.73 2.23 -11.35
C GLY A 305 14.20 1.87 -11.59
N GLY A 306 14.87 2.54 -12.54
CA GLY A 306 16.27 2.30 -12.87
C GLY A 306 17.27 2.66 -11.77
N GLY A 307 16.84 3.39 -10.74
CA GLY A 307 17.60 3.70 -9.52
C GLY A 307 17.16 2.90 -8.30
N ASP A 308 16.37 1.83 -8.48
CA ASP A 308 16.02 0.89 -7.42
C ASP A 308 17.21 -0.04 -7.06
N ASN A 309 17.02 -0.89 -6.05
CA ASN A 309 17.92 -1.97 -5.71
C ASN A 309 18.26 -2.83 -6.95
N LEU A 310 19.55 -3.08 -7.15
CA LEU A 310 20.06 -3.84 -8.29
C LEU A 310 19.55 -5.29 -8.34
N ASP A 311 19.29 -5.90 -7.18
CA ASP A 311 18.67 -7.23 -7.13
C ASP A 311 17.26 -7.19 -7.72
N LEU A 312 16.42 -6.23 -7.32
CA LEU A 312 15.06 -6.09 -7.85
C LEU A 312 15.06 -5.79 -9.36
N LEU A 313 15.99 -4.97 -9.82
CA LEU A 313 16.23 -4.72 -11.25
C LEU A 313 16.55 -6.02 -12.00
N ASP A 314 17.49 -6.82 -11.48
CA ASP A 314 17.83 -8.12 -12.06
C ASP A 314 16.64 -9.08 -12.07
N LEU A 315 15.94 -9.24 -10.93
CA LEU A 315 14.76 -10.10 -10.83
C LEU A 315 13.70 -9.70 -11.87
N GLY A 316 13.40 -8.40 -11.98
CA GLY A 316 12.42 -7.87 -12.92
C GLY A 316 12.77 -8.11 -14.38
N ARG A 317 14.03 -7.86 -14.77
CA ARG A 317 14.52 -8.10 -16.15
C ARG A 317 14.49 -9.58 -16.51
N ARG A 318 14.99 -10.45 -15.61
CA ARG A 318 14.97 -11.91 -15.84
C ARG A 318 13.56 -12.45 -15.94
N TYR A 319 12.67 -12.00 -15.06
CA TYR A 319 11.26 -12.40 -15.08
C TYR A 319 10.57 -12.00 -16.37
N ALA A 320 10.69 -10.74 -16.80
CA ALA A 320 10.08 -10.29 -18.05
C ALA A 320 10.58 -11.09 -19.26
N ARG A 321 11.88 -11.39 -19.32
CA ARG A 321 12.44 -12.24 -20.38
C ARG A 321 11.89 -13.66 -20.35
N ALA A 322 11.90 -14.29 -19.18
CA ALA A 322 11.40 -15.66 -19.00
C ALA A 322 9.90 -15.75 -19.34
N ALA A 323 9.11 -14.76 -18.95
CA ALA A 323 7.68 -14.71 -19.24
C ALA A 323 7.40 -14.58 -20.74
N GLN A 324 8.16 -13.72 -21.44
CA GLN A 324 8.09 -13.60 -22.90
C GLN A 324 8.49 -14.91 -23.60
N ASP A 325 9.57 -15.55 -23.15
CA ASP A 325 10.03 -16.83 -23.71
C ASP A 325 9.03 -17.98 -23.45
N ALA A 326 8.27 -17.90 -22.34
CA ALA A 326 7.16 -18.82 -22.02
C ALA A 326 5.85 -18.49 -22.76
N GLY A 327 5.80 -17.36 -23.50
CA GLY A 327 4.66 -16.96 -24.32
C GLY A 327 3.62 -16.05 -23.64
N ASP A 328 3.92 -15.48 -22.47
CA ASP A 328 3.05 -14.48 -21.83
C ASP A 328 3.08 -13.13 -22.57
N ASP A 329 1.95 -12.42 -22.52
CA ASP A 329 1.86 -11.00 -22.90
C ASP A 329 2.43 -10.13 -21.78
N VAL A 330 3.73 -9.83 -21.84
CA VAL A 330 4.45 -9.05 -20.83
C VAL A 330 5.08 -7.80 -21.43
N THR A 331 4.74 -6.66 -20.83
CA THR A 331 5.44 -5.38 -21.03
C THR A 331 6.37 -5.12 -19.84
N TYR A 332 7.66 -4.92 -20.11
CA TYR A 332 8.62 -4.44 -19.12
C TYR A 332 8.86 -2.93 -19.30
N LEU A 333 8.46 -2.14 -18.32
CA LEU A 333 8.61 -0.69 -18.29
C LEU A 333 9.68 -0.30 -17.28
N GLU A 334 10.89 -0.04 -17.76
CA GLU A 334 11.99 0.49 -16.95
C GLU A 334 12.22 1.97 -17.26
N MET A 335 12.18 2.84 -16.25
CA MET A 335 12.40 4.28 -16.38
C MET A 335 13.21 4.83 -15.20
N SER A 336 13.74 6.05 -15.32
CA SER A 336 14.39 6.73 -14.18
C SER A 336 13.46 6.86 -12.98
N GLY A 337 14.01 6.60 -11.78
CA GLY A 337 13.31 6.63 -10.50
C GLY A 337 13.79 5.51 -9.57
N GLY A 338 13.56 5.65 -8.27
CA GLY A 338 13.85 4.64 -7.24
C GLY A 338 12.64 3.79 -6.86
N HIS A 339 12.82 2.99 -5.81
CA HIS A 339 11.83 2.00 -5.33
C HIS A 339 10.44 2.56 -5.02
N PHE A 340 10.38 3.80 -4.54
CA PHE A 340 9.13 4.46 -4.15
C PHE A 340 8.58 5.39 -5.23
N ASP A 341 9.36 5.74 -6.26
CA ASP A 341 8.88 6.61 -7.33
C ASP A 341 7.79 5.92 -8.17
N VAL A 342 7.79 4.59 -8.24
CA VAL A 342 6.73 3.80 -8.91
C VAL A 342 5.36 3.90 -8.20
N ILE A 343 5.32 4.35 -6.95
CA ILE A 343 4.09 4.62 -6.20
C ILE A 343 3.89 6.09 -5.83
N ASP A 344 4.70 6.99 -6.40
CA ASP A 344 4.45 8.43 -6.34
C ASP A 344 3.61 8.85 -7.55
N ALA A 345 2.37 9.29 -7.29
CA ALA A 345 1.43 9.70 -8.32
C ALA A 345 1.93 10.87 -9.20
N ALA A 346 2.87 11.68 -8.70
CA ALA A 346 3.46 12.78 -9.46
C ALA A 346 4.64 12.36 -10.34
N SER A 347 5.20 11.17 -10.10
CA SER A 347 6.43 10.73 -10.77
C SER A 347 6.21 10.47 -12.27
N PRO A 348 7.24 10.68 -13.12
CA PRO A 348 7.16 10.32 -14.52
C PRO A 348 6.89 8.82 -14.75
N ILE A 349 7.50 7.94 -13.94
CA ILE A 349 7.36 6.49 -14.09
C ILE A 349 5.94 6.02 -13.75
N TRP A 350 5.32 6.56 -12.70
CA TRP A 350 3.91 6.26 -12.41
C TRP A 350 2.99 6.80 -13.51
N ARG A 351 3.19 8.04 -13.98
CA ARG A 351 2.35 8.60 -15.04
C ARG A 351 2.39 7.77 -16.33
N ALA A 352 3.57 7.25 -16.71
CA ALA A 352 3.70 6.32 -17.83
C ALA A 352 2.97 4.99 -17.55
N THR A 353 3.12 4.46 -16.34
CA THR A 353 2.43 3.24 -15.88
C THR A 353 0.90 3.39 -15.93
N ALA A 354 0.35 4.44 -15.33
CA ALA A 354 -1.07 4.73 -15.36
C ALA A 354 -1.58 4.97 -16.79
N GLY A 355 -0.77 5.56 -17.66
CA GLY A 355 -1.04 5.69 -19.10
C GLY A 355 -1.17 4.32 -19.78
N ALA A 356 -0.25 3.40 -19.52
CA ALA A 356 -0.30 2.04 -20.05
C ALA A 356 -1.53 1.26 -19.54
N ILE A 357 -1.85 1.39 -18.24
CA ILE A 357 -3.05 0.79 -17.64
C ILE A 357 -4.33 1.34 -18.29
N THR A 358 -4.47 2.67 -18.35
CA THR A 358 -5.67 3.32 -18.92
C THR A 358 -5.83 3.03 -20.40
N GLY A 359 -4.75 3.06 -21.19
CA GLY A 359 -4.80 2.75 -22.62
C GLY A 359 -5.26 1.31 -22.92
N ARG A 360 -5.00 0.38 -21.99
CA ARG A 360 -5.45 -1.01 -22.10
C ARG A 360 -6.88 -1.22 -21.64
N VAL A 361 -7.29 -0.54 -20.57
CA VAL A 361 -8.60 -0.71 -19.91
C VAL A 361 -9.70 0.10 -20.61
N PHE A 362 -9.38 1.31 -21.05
CA PHE A 362 -10.28 2.22 -21.76
C PHE A 362 -9.79 2.41 -23.21
N PRO A 363 -9.74 1.35 -24.04
CA PRO A 363 -9.35 1.54 -25.43
C PRO A 363 -10.32 2.53 -26.06
N SER A 364 -9.78 3.66 -26.53
CA SER A 364 -10.53 4.69 -27.26
C SER A 364 -11.49 4.00 -28.21
N GLY A 365 -12.79 4.31 -28.10
CA GLY A 365 -13.80 3.75 -28.97
C GLY A 365 -13.32 3.76 -30.42
N ARG A 366 -13.46 2.62 -31.11
CA ARG A 366 -13.29 2.53 -32.55
C ARG A 366 -13.99 3.74 -33.16
N SER A 367 -13.23 4.62 -33.80
CA SER A 367 -13.75 5.64 -34.67
C SER A 367 -14.59 4.95 -35.74
N SER A 368 -15.92 5.01 -35.59
CA SER A 368 -16.89 4.77 -36.67
C SER A 368 -16.92 5.97 -37.60
#